data_AF-A0A7Y3YUE8-F1
#
_entry.id   AF-A0A7Y3YUE8-F1
#
_cell.length_a   1.000
_cell.length_b   1.000
_cell.length_c   1.000
_cell.angle_alpha   90.00
_cell.angle_beta   90.00
_cell.angle_gamma   90.00
#
_symmetry.space_group_name_H-M   'P 1'
#
loop_
_entity.id
_entity.type
_entity.pdbx_description
1 polymer ?
#
loop_
_entity_poly.entity_id
_entity_poly.type
_entity_poly.pdbx_seq_one_letter_code
_entity_poly.pdbx_strand_id
1 'polypeptide(L)'
;MKLKDAATIKTNFPEADFWIMRRGSLTTVGTPVHEFNREHIGIKVENTQFLLPRFLFICFESLHLEGRWGEVANGTLSLVSIKVS
;
A
#
# COMPACT_ATOMS: atom_id res chain seq x y z
N MET A 1 7.79 -1.40 16.37
CA MET A 1 7.47 -2.48 15.41
C MET A 1 7.39 -1.87 14.02
N LYS A 2 8.10 -2.41 13.02
CA LYS A 2 7.98 -1.97 11.63
C LYS A 2 6.99 -2.87 10.91
N LEU A 3 6.30 -2.35 9.88
CA LEU A 3 5.30 -3.14 9.15
C LEU A 3 5.90 -4.42 8.54
N LYS A 4 7.15 -4.36 8.08
CA LYS A 4 7.91 -5.50 7.55
C LYS A 4 8.11 -6.65 8.55
N ASP A 5 7.93 -6.41 9.85
CA ASP A 5 8.07 -7.42 10.89
C ASP A 5 6.79 -8.26 11.04
N ALA A 6 5.65 -7.77 10.53
CA ALA A 6 4.32 -8.39 10.66
C ALA A 6 3.65 -8.71 9.31
N ALA A 7 4.16 -8.16 8.20
CA ALA A 7 3.59 -8.33 6.87
C ALA A 7 4.67 -8.43 5.78
N THR A 8 4.41 -9.28 4.79
CA THR A 8 5.17 -9.38 3.55
C THR A 8 4.65 -8.34 2.56
N ILE A 9 5.56 -7.50 2.05
CA ILE A 9 5.25 -6.41 1.11
C ILE A 9 6.04 -6.63 -0.16
N LYS A 10 5.37 -6.84 -1.30
CA LYS A 10 6.04 -6.98 -2.61
C LYS A 10 5.12 -6.61 -3.77
N THR A 11 5.72 -6.30 -4.91
CA THR A 11 4.98 -6.13 -6.18
C THR A 11 4.69 -7.47 -6.82
N ASN A 12 3.71 -7.51 -7.74
CA ASN A 12 3.26 -8.75 -8.38
C ASN A 12 2.94 -9.85 -7.36
N PHE A 13 2.06 -9.54 -6.39
CA PHE A 13 1.68 -10.45 -5.31
C PHE A 13 0.18 -10.80 -5.38
N PRO A 14 -0.24 -11.82 -6.15
CA PRO A 14 -1.65 -12.20 -6.28
C PRO A 14 -2.28 -12.70 -4.97
N GLU A 15 -1.47 -13.25 -4.06
CA GLU A 15 -1.95 -13.81 -2.78
C GLU A 15 -1.86 -12.82 -1.60
N ALA A 16 -1.71 -11.52 -1.89
CA ALA A 16 -1.79 -10.50 -0.87
C ALA A 16 -3.22 -10.39 -0.32
N ASP A 17 -3.36 -9.91 0.92
CA ASP A 17 -4.67 -9.66 1.51
C ASP A 17 -5.34 -8.41 0.89
N PHE A 18 -4.51 -7.43 0.51
CA PHE A 18 -4.91 -6.25 -0.23
C PHE A 18 -3.70 -5.61 -0.93
N TRP A 19 -3.97 -4.60 -1.75
CA TRP A 19 -2.96 -3.88 -2.50
C TRP A 19 -3.09 -2.38 -2.31
N ILE A 20 -2.02 -1.64 -2.61
CA ILE A 20 -2.06 -0.18 -2.74
C ILE A 20 -1.62 0.24 -4.14
N MET A 21 -2.27 1.26 -4.69
CA MET A 21 -1.92 1.82 -5.98
C MET A 21 -0.50 2.38 -5.94
N ARG A 22 0.41 1.71 -6.66
CA ARG A 22 1.82 2.09 -6.70
C ARG A 22 2.08 3.35 -7.51
N ARG A 23 1.33 3.54 -8.60
CA ARG A 23 1.51 4.60 -9.58
C ARG A 23 0.19 5.30 -9.83
N GLY A 24 0.23 6.62 -9.99
CA GLY A 24 -0.95 7.42 -10.26
C GLY A 24 -0.65 8.90 -10.09
N SER A 25 -1.72 9.69 -9.95
CA SER A 25 -1.62 11.08 -9.53
C SER A 25 -1.31 11.17 -8.03
N LEU A 26 -0.95 12.36 -7.54
CA LEU A 26 -0.75 12.60 -6.10
C LEU A 26 -2.00 12.27 -5.26
N THR A 27 -3.19 12.35 -5.83
CA THR A 27 -4.46 12.08 -5.12
C THR A 27 -4.90 10.63 -5.22
N THR A 28 -4.31 9.82 -6.10
CA THR A 28 -4.68 8.40 -6.30
C THR A 28 -3.57 7.43 -5.91
N VAL A 29 -2.35 7.92 -5.70
CA VAL A 29 -1.24 7.10 -5.24
C VAL A 29 -1.46 6.66 -3.80
N GLY A 30 -1.17 5.39 -3.49
CA GLY A 30 -1.36 4.82 -2.17
C GLY A 30 -2.82 4.46 -1.84
N THR A 31 -3.78 4.67 -2.76
CA THR A 31 -5.16 4.21 -2.56
C THR A 31 -5.17 2.69 -2.36
N PRO A 32 -5.70 2.19 -1.23
CA PRO A 32 -5.82 0.77 -1.00
C PRO A 32 -6.97 0.17 -1.82
N VAL A 33 -6.76 -1.02 -2.36
CA VAL A 33 -7.72 -1.72 -3.22
C VAL A 33 -7.72 -3.22 -2.91
N HIS A 34 -8.84 -3.88 -3.20
CA HIS A 34 -8.99 -5.33 -3.12
C HIS A 34 -8.81 -6.03 -4.48
N GLU A 35 -8.60 -5.26 -5.55
CA GLU A 35 -8.38 -5.83 -6.87
C GLU A 35 -6.87 -5.98 -7.15
N PHE A 36 -6.48 -7.18 -7.57
CA PHE A 36 -5.11 -7.47 -7.93
C PHE A 36 -4.71 -6.72 -9.21
N ASN A 37 -3.57 -6.04 -9.15
CA ASN A 37 -2.86 -5.54 -10.31
C ASN A 37 -1.36 -5.80 -10.11
N ARG A 38 -0.69 -6.33 -11.13
CA ARG A 38 0.74 -6.68 -11.09
C ARG A 38 1.64 -5.51 -10.69
N GLU A 39 1.24 -4.27 -10.99
CA GLU A 39 2.01 -3.07 -10.66
C GLU A 39 1.76 -2.58 -9.24
N HIS A 40 0.64 -2.95 -8.63
CA HIS A 40 0.31 -2.55 -7.27
C HIS A 40 1.24 -3.23 -6.27
N ILE A 41 1.39 -2.58 -5.12
CA ILE A 41 2.15 -3.13 -3.99
C ILE A 41 1.19 -3.98 -3.19
N GLY A 42 1.41 -5.30 -3.16
CA GLY A 42 0.61 -6.22 -2.35
C GLY A 42 1.16 -6.33 -0.94
N ILE A 43 0.24 -6.40 0.01
CA ILE A 43 0.52 -6.53 1.45
C ILE A 43 -0.18 -7.79 1.94
N LYS A 44 0.59 -8.75 2.45
CA LYS A 44 0.09 -9.96 3.11
C LYS A 44 0.50 -9.94 4.58
N VAL A 45 -0.46 -10.00 5.49
CA VAL A 45 -0.18 -10.03 6.92
C VAL A 45 0.13 -11.45 7.33
N GLU A 46 1.35 -11.68 7.82
CA GLU A 46 1.81 -13.02 8.21
C GLU A 46 1.40 -13.34 9.65
N ASN A 47 1.30 -12.32 10.51
CA ASN A 47 1.00 -12.50 11.93
C ASN A 47 -0.36 -11.90 12.33
N THR A 48 -1.41 -12.67 12.07
CA THR A 48 -2.81 -12.28 12.33
C THR A 48 -3.17 -12.20 13.80
N GLN A 49 -2.34 -12.74 14.70
CA GLN A 49 -2.54 -12.63 16.15
C GLN A 49 -2.29 -11.20 16.67
N PHE A 50 -1.47 -10.42 15.96
CA PHE A 50 -1.15 -9.03 16.33
C PHE A 50 -1.79 -8.00 15.40
N LEU A 51 -2.04 -8.35 14.14
CA LEU A 51 -2.55 -7.42 13.15
C LEU A 51 -3.55 -8.10 12.22
N LEU A 52 -4.76 -7.57 12.12
CA LEU A 52 -5.75 -8.07 11.18
C LEU A 52 -5.61 -7.36 9.83
N PRO A 53 -5.64 -8.07 8.68
CA PRO A 53 -5.51 -7.45 7.36
C PRO A 53 -6.55 -6.35 7.11
N ARG A 54 -7.80 -6.58 7.52
CA ARG A 54 -8.89 -5.58 7.41
C ARG A 54 -8.61 -4.32 8.21
N PHE A 55 -8.05 -4.45 9.41
CA PHE A 55 -7.70 -3.29 10.21
C PHE A 55 -6.56 -2.50 9.54
N LEU A 56 -5.55 -3.21 9.03
CA LEU A 56 -4.46 -2.57 8.30
C LEU A 56 -4.96 -1.84 7.04
N PHE A 57 -5.91 -2.41 6.30
CA PHE A 57 -6.55 -1.76 5.15
C PHE A 57 -7.15 -0.39 5.54
N ILE A 58 -7.94 -0.35 6.62
CA ILE A 58 -8.56 0.89 7.12
C ILE A 58 -7.51 1.92 7.53
N CYS A 59 -6.40 1.49 8.15
CA CYS A 59 -5.28 2.38 8.46
C CYS A 59 -4.70 3.00 7.19
N PHE A 60 -4.53 2.22 6.11
CA PHE A 60 -4.04 2.72 4.83
C PHE A 60 -5.04 3.66 4.15
N GLU A 61 -6.34 3.43 4.30
CA GLU A 61 -7.36 4.39 3.87
C GLU A 61 -7.23 5.72 4.60
N SER A 62 -7.08 5.70 5.93
CA SER A 62 -6.87 6.92 6.73
C SER A 62 -5.62 7.69 6.29
N LEU A 63 -4.49 6.98 6.10
CA LEU A 63 -3.24 7.58 5.61
C LEU A 63 -3.41 8.21 4.23
N HIS A 64 -4.23 7.59 3.37
CA HIS A 64 -4.54 8.11 2.06
C HIS A 64 -5.39 9.38 2.12
N LEU A 65 -6.43 9.39 2.95
CA LEU A 65 -7.28 10.57 3.18
C LEU A 65 -6.51 11.74 3.79
N GLU A 66 -5.52 11.47 4.65
CA GLU A 66 -4.61 12.47 5.21
C GLU A 66 -3.58 13.00 4.19
N GLY A 67 -3.47 12.40 2.99
CA GLY A 67 -2.49 12.79 1.98
C GLY A 67 -1.04 12.42 2.32
N ARG A 68 -0.81 11.53 3.30
CA ARG A 68 0.53 11.13 3.78
C ARG A 68 1.40 10.51 2.70
N TRP A 69 0.78 9.91 1.67
CA TRP A 69 1.51 9.31 0.55
C TRP A 69 2.28 10.33 -0.28
N GLY A 70 1.91 11.61 -0.24
CA GLY A 70 2.61 12.66 -0.97
C GLY A 70 4.08 12.82 -0.54
N GLU A 71 4.39 12.57 0.73
CA GLU A 71 5.76 12.68 1.27
C GLU A 71 6.68 11.55 0.80
N VAL A 72 6.12 10.38 0.45
CA VAL A 72 6.87 9.19 0.02
C VAL A 72 6.78 8.95 -1.49
N ALA A 73 5.87 9.64 -2.17
CA ALA A 73 5.68 9.54 -3.61
C ALA A 73 6.84 10.23 -4.35
N ASN A 74 7.39 9.53 -5.35
CA ASN A 74 8.48 10.00 -6.18
C ASN A 74 7.99 10.23 -7.62
N GLY A 75 8.20 11.44 -8.16
CA GLY A 75 7.84 11.78 -9.55
C GLY A 75 7.63 13.28 -9.76
N THR A 76 7.24 13.66 -10.98
CA THR A 76 6.92 15.04 -11.36
C THR A 76 5.40 15.22 -11.53
N LEU A 77 4.96 16.47 -11.38
CA LEU A 77 3.61 17.02 -11.12
C LEU A 77 2.34 16.23 -11.54
N SER A 78 2.38 15.38 -12.56
CA SER A 78 1.22 14.63 -13.05
C SER A 78 1.24 13.13 -12.75
N LEU A 79 2.42 12.51 -12.60
CA LEU A 79 2.54 11.06 -12.38
C LEU A 79 3.63 10.77 -11.35
N VAL A 80 3.22 10.16 -10.25
CA VAL A 80 4.09 9.79 -9.13
C VAL A 80 4.02 8.31 -8.84
N SER A 81 5.04 7.80 -8.14
CA SER A 81 5.15 6.39 -7.79
C SER A 81 5.71 6.16 -6.40
N ILE A 82 5.25 5.10 -5.74
CA ILE A 82 5.83 4.61 -4.48
C ILE A 82 6.85 3.52 -4.80
N LYS A 83 8.02 3.62 -4.19
CA LYS A 83 9.06 2.57 -4.22
C LYS A 83 8.94 1.72 -2.97
N VAL A 84 9.03 0.40 -3.17
CA VAL A 84 9.21 -0.57 -2.09
C VAL A 84 10.66 -1.03 -2.18
N SER A 85 11.42 -0.83 -1.11
CA SER A 85 12.84 -1.20 -0.98
C SER A 85 13.02 -2.22 0.13
#